data_AF-A0A0N7H8C6-F1
#
_entry.id   AF-A0A0N7H8C6-F1
#
_cell.length_a   1.000
_cell.length_b   1.000
_cell.length_c   1.000
_cell.angle_alpha   90.00
_cell.angle_beta   90.00
_cell.angle_gamma   90.00
#
_symmetry.space_group_name_H-M   'P 1'
#
loop_
_entity.id
_entity.type
_entity.pdbx_description
1 polymer ?
#
loop_
_entity_poly.entity_id
_entity_poly.type
_entity_poly.pdbx_seq_one_letter_code
_entity_poly.pdbx_strand_id
1 'polypeptide(L)'
;MSYFDHDVVLHEAESLPYGGDHAGIDAMGAALMQILAAAEVLAVEHQYVDGDTVINMGRIRMRSTGREVRVAEIWRFANGKVVEMTPFYWDTAAIIEDLARADA
;
A
#
# COMPACT_ATOMS: atom_id res chain seq x y z
N MET A 1 9.67 1.68 10.79
CA MET A 1 10.17 0.34 10.45
C MET A 1 10.27 -0.61 11.64
N SER A 2 10.46 -0.17 12.89
CA SER A 2 10.59 -1.09 14.05
C SER A 2 9.37 -1.99 14.35
N TYR A 3 8.20 -1.72 13.77
CA TYR A 3 6.99 -2.55 13.91
C TYR A 3 6.86 -3.66 12.86
N PHE A 4 7.74 -3.68 11.87
CA PHE A 4 7.78 -4.72 10.85
C PHE A 4 8.79 -5.79 11.22
N ASP A 5 8.51 -7.01 10.77
CA ASP A 5 9.47 -8.09 10.76
C ASP A 5 10.58 -7.79 9.74
N HIS A 6 11.76 -8.36 9.95
CA HIS A 6 12.88 -8.20 9.02
C HIS A 6 12.55 -8.81 7.64
N ASP A 7 11.80 -9.91 7.65
CA ASP A 7 11.43 -10.69 6.46
C ASP A 7 10.01 -10.36 5.98
N VAL A 8 9.48 -9.18 6.32
CA VAL A 8 8.16 -8.71 5.87
C VAL A 8 8.03 -8.76 4.35
N VAL A 9 6.85 -9.13 3.85
CA VAL A 9 6.51 -9.05 2.44
C VAL A 9 5.41 -8.02 2.20
N LEU A 10 5.63 -7.12 1.24
CA LEU A 10 4.59 -6.24 0.69
C LEU A 10 4.17 -6.74 -0.69
N HIS A 11 2.89 -7.00 -0.87
CA HIS A 11 2.29 -7.45 -2.13
C HIS A 11 1.57 -6.29 -2.82
N GLU A 12 2.23 -5.66 -3.79
CA GLU A 12 1.65 -4.59 -4.58
C GLU A 12 0.95 -5.12 -5.84
N ALA A 13 -0.14 -4.48 -6.25
CA ALA A 13 -0.87 -4.89 -7.45
C ALA A 13 0.05 -4.88 -8.69
N GLU A 14 0.18 -6.02 -9.37
CA GLU A 14 1.14 -6.21 -10.49
C GLU A 14 1.02 -5.16 -11.60
N SER A 15 -0.17 -4.60 -11.81
CA SER A 15 -0.41 -3.59 -12.84
C SER A 15 0.25 -2.24 -12.57
N LEU A 16 0.69 -1.97 -11.33
CA LEU A 16 1.26 -0.68 -10.94
C LEU A 16 2.77 -0.63 -11.24
N PRO A 17 3.37 0.55 -11.46
CA PRO A 17 4.81 0.68 -11.70
C PRO A 17 5.71 0.15 -10.57
N TYR A 18 5.18 0.11 -9.34
CA TYR A 18 5.80 -0.48 -8.16
C TYR A 18 5.17 -1.82 -7.77
N GLY A 19 4.48 -2.48 -8.71
CA GLY A 19 3.77 -3.74 -8.50
C GLY A 19 4.68 -4.94 -8.18
N GLY A 20 4.07 -6.00 -7.67
CA GLY A 20 4.73 -7.26 -7.34
C GLY A 20 5.11 -7.37 -5.86
N ASP A 21 5.89 -8.41 -5.57
CA ASP A 21 6.27 -8.76 -4.20
C ASP A 21 7.59 -8.09 -3.79
N HIS A 22 7.56 -7.36 -2.69
CA HIS A 22 8.71 -6.69 -2.09
C HIS A 22 9.07 -7.38 -0.77
N ALA A 23 9.98 -8.37 -0.86
CA ALA A 23 10.40 -9.17 0.28
C ALA A 23 11.58 -8.56 1.05
N GLY A 24 11.43 -8.46 2.36
CA GLY A 24 12.40 -7.87 3.28
C GLY A 24 12.17 -6.37 3.51
N ILE A 25 12.58 -5.92 4.69
CA ILE A 25 12.33 -4.54 5.15
C ILE A 25 12.86 -3.46 4.19
N ASP A 26 13.99 -3.72 3.53
CA ASP A 26 14.62 -2.78 2.61
C ASP A 26 13.85 -2.66 1.30
N ALA A 27 13.43 -3.79 0.72
CA ALA A 27 12.64 -3.80 -0.52
C ALA A 27 11.27 -3.15 -0.31
N MET A 28 10.59 -3.52 0.79
CA MET A 28 9.34 -2.89 1.18
C MET A 28 9.52 -1.38 1.40
N GLY A 29 10.60 -0.96 2.06
CA GLY A 29 10.90 0.46 2.26
C GLY A 29 11.07 1.23 0.95
N ALA A 30 11.76 0.64 -0.03
CA ALA A 30 11.92 1.23 -1.36
C ALA A 30 10.59 1.35 -2.12
N ALA A 31 9.72 0.35 -2.05
CA ALA A 31 8.38 0.41 -2.64
C ALA A 31 7.50 1.48 -1.98
N LEU A 32 7.48 1.52 -0.64
CA LEU A 32 6.73 2.52 0.12
C LEU A 32 7.15 3.95 -0.20
N MET A 33 8.45 4.20 -0.44
CA MET A 33 8.92 5.52 -0.89
C MET A 33 8.31 5.92 -2.24
N GLN A 34 8.21 4.99 -3.20
CA GLN A 34 7.58 5.27 -4.50
C GLN A 34 6.08 5.56 -4.34
N ILE A 35 5.39 4.78 -3.51
CA ILE A 35 3.95 4.96 -3.24
C ILE A 35 3.68 6.31 -2.60
N LEU A 36 4.44 6.67 -1.56
CA LEU A 36 4.27 7.95 -0.84
C LEU A 36 4.66 9.17 -1.69
N ALA A 37 5.57 8.99 -2.66
CA ALA A 37 5.89 10.01 -3.65
C ALA A 37 4.74 10.21 -4.66
N ALA A 38 4.00 9.16 -4.99
CA ALA A 38 2.87 9.21 -5.93
C ALA A 38 1.55 9.68 -5.27
N ALA A 39 1.31 9.27 -4.03
CA ALA A 39 0.03 9.44 -3.36
C ALA A 39 0.17 9.87 -1.90
N GLU A 40 -0.88 10.49 -1.39
CA GLU A 40 -1.10 10.73 0.03
C GLU A 40 -2.08 9.68 0.57
N VAL A 41 -1.70 8.97 1.63
CA VAL A 41 -2.63 8.07 2.35
C VAL A 41 -3.54 8.92 3.23
N LEU A 42 -4.85 8.79 3.03
CA LEU A 42 -5.85 9.47 3.86
C LEU A 42 -6.13 8.66 5.13
N ALA A 43 -6.90 9.23 6.05
CA ALA A 43 -7.25 8.54 7.28
C ALA A 43 -7.93 7.19 7.02
N VAL A 44 -7.61 6.20 7.86
CA VAL A 44 -8.32 4.91 7.88
C VAL A 44 -9.78 5.18 8.24
N GLU A 45 -10.69 4.85 7.33
CA GLU A 45 -12.14 5.04 7.50
C GLU A 45 -12.73 3.89 8.34
N HIS A 46 -12.27 2.67 8.09
CA HIS A 46 -12.70 1.47 8.81
C HIS A 46 -11.53 0.54 9.10
N GLN A 47 -11.59 -0.14 10.25
CA GLN A 47 -10.62 -1.14 10.64
C GLN A 47 -11.34 -2.36 11.22
N TYR A 48 -10.97 -3.54 10.74
CA TYR A 48 -11.47 -4.83 11.20
C TYR A 48 -10.30 -5.68 11.67
N VAL A 49 -10.46 -6.33 12.82
CA VAL A 49 -9.40 -7.13 13.45
C VAL A 49 -9.94 -8.54 13.69
N ASP A 50 -9.21 -9.55 13.23
CA ASP A 50 -9.49 -10.96 13.48
C ASP A 50 -8.18 -11.70 13.76
N GLY A 51 -7.94 -12.00 15.04
CA GLY A 51 -6.68 -12.57 15.50
C GLY A 51 -5.47 -11.74 15.06
N ASP A 52 -4.57 -12.38 14.32
CA ASP A 52 -3.36 -11.76 13.78
C ASP A 52 -3.55 -11.10 12.41
N THR A 53 -4.80 -10.88 11.98
CA THR A 53 -5.13 -10.22 10.70
C THR A 53 -5.87 -8.92 10.95
N VAL A 54 -5.45 -7.86 10.26
CA VAL A 54 -6.12 -6.56 10.27
C VAL A 54 -6.47 -6.16 8.85
N ILE A 55 -7.71 -5.72 8.64
CA ILE A 55 -8.15 -5.13 7.37
C ILE A 55 -8.43 -3.65 7.62
N ASN A 56 -7.66 -2.78 6.98
CA ASN A 56 -7.92 -1.35 6.94
C ASN A 56 -8.65 -1.01 5.65
N MET A 57 -9.59 -0.09 5.71
CA MET A 57 -10.24 0.48 4.53
C MET A 57 -10.13 2.00 4.59
N GLY A 58 -9.89 2.62 3.46
CA GLY A 58 -9.81 4.06 3.35
C GLY A 58 -9.59 4.50 1.92
N ARG A 59 -8.85 5.59 1.77
CA ARG A 59 -8.58 6.23 0.49
C ARG A 59 -7.13 6.67 0.40
N ILE A 60 -6.62 6.69 -0.82
CA ILE A 60 -5.42 7.43 -1.18
C ILE A 60 -5.80 8.60 -2.08
N ARG A 61 -5.03 9.68 -2.04
CA ARG A 61 -5.16 10.81 -2.95
C ARG A 61 -3.93 10.88 -3.85
N MET A 62 -4.14 10.76 -5.16
CA MET A 62 -3.08 10.93 -6.15
C MET A 62 -2.56 12.37 -6.10
N ARG A 63 -1.25 12.54 -5.95
CA ARG A 63 -0.65 13.88 -5.81
C ARG A 63 -0.71 14.69 -7.11
N SER A 64 -0.61 14.02 -8.25
CA SER A 64 -0.60 14.67 -9.57
C SER A 64 -1.96 15.30 -9.94
N THR A 65 -3.07 14.67 -9.56
CA THR A 65 -4.42 15.05 -10.00
C THR A 65 -5.36 15.44 -8.87
N GLY A 66 -5.02 15.08 -7.62
CA GLY A 66 -5.93 15.20 -6.47
C GLY A 66 -7.04 14.15 -6.44
N ARG A 67 -7.05 13.18 -7.38
CA ARG A 67 -8.06 12.12 -7.42
C ARG A 67 -7.96 11.23 -6.18
N GLU A 68 -9.09 10.91 -5.59
CA GLU A 68 -9.17 9.93 -4.51
C GLU A 68 -9.53 8.53 -5.04
N VAL A 69 -8.78 7.52 -4.59
CA VAL A 69 -9.01 6.12 -4.93
C VAL A 69 -9.21 5.34 -3.63
N ARG A 70 -10.26 4.52 -3.58
CA ARG A 70 -10.52 3.64 -2.42
C ARG A 70 -9.48 2.52 -2.38
N VAL A 71 -9.04 2.20 -1.17
CA VAL A 71 -8.09 1.11 -0.92
C VAL A 71 -8.57 0.30 0.29
N ALA A 72 -8.39 -1.01 0.22
CA ALA A 72 -8.40 -1.88 1.39
C ALA A 72 -7.00 -2.46 1.55
N GLU A 73 -6.51 -2.65 2.77
CA GLU A 73 -5.20 -3.24 3.03
C GLU A 73 -5.36 -4.39 4.01
N ILE A 74 -4.84 -5.56 3.65
CA ILE A 74 -4.74 -6.69 4.56
C ILE A 74 -3.35 -6.65 5.19
N TRP A 75 -3.30 -6.68 6.50
CA TRP A 75 -2.08 -6.71 7.30
C TRP A 75 -2.06 -8.00 8.11
N ARG A 76 -0.94 -8.73 8.08
CA ARG A 76 -0.75 -9.93 8.90
C ARG A 76 0.34 -9.69 9.92
N PHE A 77 0.12 -10.21 11.11
CA PHE A 77 1.01 -10.08 12.25
C PHE A 77 1.55 -11.45 12.68
N ALA A 78 2.76 -11.46 13.21
CA ALA A 78 3.31 -12.58 13.95
C ALA A 78 4.23 -12.05 15.04
N ASN A 79 4.14 -12.58 16.26
CA ASN A 79 4.97 -12.16 17.39
C ASN A 79 4.96 -10.63 17.63
N GLY A 80 3.82 -9.98 17.39
CA GLY A 80 3.67 -8.53 17.55
C GLY A 80 4.36 -7.68 16.46
N LYS A 81 4.77 -8.28 15.35
CA LYS A 81 5.35 -7.61 14.18
C LYS A 81 4.47 -7.80 12.95
N VAL A 82 4.47 -6.82 12.04
CA VAL A 82 3.88 -6.97 10.71
C VAL A 82 4.78 -7.86 9.87
N VAL A 83 4.23 -8.97 9.36
CA VAL A 83 4.94 -9.92 8.48
C VAL A 83 4.48 -9.85 7.03
N GLU A 84 3.28 -9.32 6.79
CA GLU A 84 2.72 -9.20 5.44
C GLU A 84 1.82 -7.96 5.35
N MET A 85 1.86 -7.28 4.20
CA MET A 85 0.98 -6.17 3.86
C MET A 85 0.54 -6.30 2.39
N THR A 86 -0.78 -6.25 2.15
CA THR A 86 -1.37 -6.42 0.82
C THR A 86 -2.46 -5.36 0.57
N PRO A 87 -2.14 -4.26 -0.11
CA PRO A 87 -3.14 -3.31 -0.61
C PRO A 87 -3.96 -3.86 -1.78
N PHE A 88 -5.25 -3.55 -1.75
CA PHE A 88 -6.26 -3.80 -2.77
C PHE A 88 -6.86 -2.46 -3.20
N TYR A 89 -6.34 -1.92 -4.29
CA TYR A 89 -6.86 -0.69 -4.89
C TYR A 89 -8.15 -0.98 -5.64
N TRP A 90 -9.15 -0.12 -5.46
CA TRP A 90 -10.43 -0.26 -6.16
C TRP A 90 -10.29 -0.09 -7.68
N ASP A 91 -9.36 0.75 -8.13
CA ASP A 91 -9.19 1.09 -9.55
C ASP A 91 -7.71 1.38 -9.86
N THR A 92 -6.94 0.32 -10.14
CA THR A 92 -5.52 0.47 -10.52
C THR A 92 -5.34 1.17 -11.86
N ALA A 93 -6.33 1.10 -12.77
CA ALA A 93 -6.28 1.79 -14.05
C ALA A 93 -6.31 3.31 -13.86
N ALA A 94 -7.15 3.82 -12.96
CA ALA A 94 -7.17 5.24 -12.61
C ALA A 94 -5.85 5.72 -11.99
N ILE A 95 -5.21 4.88 -11.16
CA ILE A 95 -3.88 5.18 -10.60
C ILE A 95 -2.83 5.29 -11.72
N ILE A 96 -2.82 4.33 -12.65
CA ILE A 96 -1.88 4.31 -13.78
C ILE A 96 -2.06 5.55 -14.67
N GLU A 97 -3.31 5.93 -14.97
CA GLU A 97 -3.61 7.14 -15.73
C GLU A 97 -3.02 8.40 -15.06
N ASP A 98 -3.21 8.52 -13.74
CA ASP A 98 -2.75 9.69 -12.99
C ASP A 98 -1.22 9.73 -12.82
N LEU A 99 -0.56 8.57 -12.79
CA LEU A 99 0.91 8.46 -12.80
C LEU A 99 1.47 8.89 -14.16
N ALA A 100 0.91 8.40 -15.27
CA ALA A 100 1.35 8.76 -16.62
C ALA A 100 1.22 10.28 -16.91
N ARG A 101 0.25 10.96 -16.28
CA ARG A 101 0.08 12.41 -16.38
C ARG A 101 1.12 13.21 -15.58
N ALA A 102 1.72 12.61 -14.55
CA ALA A 102 2.73 13.26 -13.73
C ALA A 102 4.10 13.36 -14.45
N ASP A 103 4.35 12.44 -15.37
CA ASP A 103 5.59 12.34 -16.16
C ASP A 103 5.55 13.14 -17.47
N ALA A 104 4.42 13.79 -17.79
CA ALA A 104 4.19 14.56 -19.03
C ALA A 104 4.39 16.07 -18.82
#